data_AF-A0AAN6SJZ4-F1
#
_entry.id   AF-A0AAN6SJZ4-F1
#
_cell.length_a   1.000
_cell.length_b   1.000
_cell.length_c   1.000
_cell.angle_alpha   90.00
_cell.angle_beta   90.00
_cell.angle_gamma   90.00
#
_symmetry.space_group_name_H-M   'P 1'
#
loop_
_entity.id
_entity.type
_entity.pdbx_description
1 polymer ?
#
loop_
_entity_poly.entity_id
_entity_poly.type
_entity_poly.pdbx_seq_one_letter_code
_entity_poly.pdbx_strand_id
1 'polypeptide(L)'
;MALQLSLLHHSAVVLVVLFSFLLHHGESAATQGVCATHDLPNPLAERFPNNATGVLNATLAIIPIPLETARRLIPPQYGILERAYRALIPNFPEGMYPIMVQAAHDHDIQLRAYNITTGDFSRVGFEFPFLDLVGDGYSSFRWGPAQLITATNDIALEGSRAYGTIVSLAEFEPRCDAYRRLANGATYFKGSSLTSSEFVELEMARLSHPALNPYPLELFKNITNQPAFANATSCDNMIRLFNTTMSVGEHAPVPVRGRVRARAFPFQGAAEKEWADVYGVQVATPFIENNYLDCRTLRGYSGTGGPGDS
;
A
#
# COMPACT_ATOMS: atom_id res chain seq x y z
N MET A 1 -42.31 -33.43 -12.01
CA MET A 1 -41.18 -33.58 -12.95
C MET A 1 -40.85 -32.19 -13.47
N ALA A 2 -40.06 -31.43 -12.72
CA ALA A 2 -38.60 -31.35 -12.77
C ALA A 2 -38.13 -30.27 -13.76
N LEU A 3 -37.95 -29.06 -13.22
CA LEU A 3 -37.20 -27.95 -13.79
C LEU A 3 -35.74 -28.38 -13.99
N GLN A 4 -35.15 -28.06 -15.14
CA GLN A 4 -33.69 -28.00 -15.30
C GLN A 4 -33.26 -26.53 -15.32
N LEU A 5 -32.61 -26.11 -14.23
CA LEU A 5 -31.80 -24.90 -14.15
C LEU A 5 -30.38 -25.26 -14.58
N SER A 6 -29.86 -24.60 -15.63
CA SER A 6 -28.47 -24.77 -16.07
C SER A 6 -27.53 -23.98 -15.15
N LEU A 7 -26.82 -24.71 -14.29
CA LEU A 7 -25.65 -24.25 -13.55
C LEU A 7 -24.43 -24.23 -14.48
N LEU A 8 -24.12 -23.06 -15.04
CA LEU A 8 -22.94 -22.86 -15.87
C LEU A 8 -22.34 -21.48 -15.57
N HIS A 9 -21.96 -21.21 -14.31
CA HIS A 9 -21.30 -19.94 -13.94
C HIS A 9 -20.31 -20.07 -12.77
N HIS A 10 -19.73 -21.24 -12.50
CA HIS A 10 -18.87 -21.46 -11.30
C HIS A 10 -17.48 -22.05 -11.60
N SER A 11 -16.95 -21.93 -12.83
CA SER A 11 -15.70 -22.62 -13.19
C SER A 11 -14.62 -21.74 -13.82
N ALA A 12 -14.36 -20.57 -13.23
CA ALA A 12 -13.18 -19.76 -13.57
C ALA A 12 -12.27 -19.43 -12.37
N VAL A 13 -12.74 -19.62 -11.12
CA VAL A 13 -12.00 -19.19 -9.92
C VAL A 13 -11.00 -20.22 -9.39
N VAL A 14 -11.05 -21.48 -9.86
CA VAL A 14 -10.26 -22.58 -9.27
C VAL A 14 -9.03 -22.98 -10.11
N LEU A 15 -8.93 -22.56 -11.38
CA LEU A 15 -7.90 -23.12 -12.27
C LEU A 15 -6.53 -22.43 -12.22
N VAL A 16 -6.44 -21.20 -11.69
CA VAL A 16 -5.16 -20.45 -11.67
C VAL A 16 -4.31 -20.78 -10.43
N VAL A 17 -4.92 -21.22 -9.33
CA VAL A 17 -4.18 -21.55 -8.09
C VAL A 17 -3.55 -22.96 -8.14
N LEU A 18 -4.03 -23.86 -9.03
CA LEU A 18 -3.58 -25.26 -9.07
C LEU A 18 -2.34 -25.51 -9.94
N PHE A 19 -1.93 -24.60 -10.83
CA PHE A 19 -0.77 -24.82 -11.71
C PHE A 19 0.59 -24.44 -11.10
N SER A 20 0.61 -23.75 -9.96
CA SER A 20 1.86 -23.42 -9.25
C SER A 20 2.41 -24.57 -8.39
N PHE A 21 1.66 -25.67 -8.25
CA PHE A 21 1.99 -26.77 -7.31
C PHE A 21 2.91 -27.86 -7.88
N LEU A 22 3.46 -27.74 -9.09
CA LEU A 22 4.27 -28.79 -9.71
C LEU A 22 5.77 -28.50 -9.87
N LEU A 23 6.28 -27.40 -9.28
CA LEU A 23 7.73 -27.12 -9.25
C LEU A 23 8.17 -26.76 -7.83
N HIS A 24 8.18 -27.75 -6.94
CA HIS A 24 8.78 -27.60 -5.61
C HIS A 24 9.50 -28.88 -5.22
N HIS A 25 10.63 -29.18 -5.88
CA HIS A 25 11.63 -30.11 -5.37
C HIS A 25 13.03 -29.48 -5.47
N GLY A 26 13.51 -29.04 -4.31
CA GLY A 26 14.93 -29.10 -3.94
C GLY A 26 15.83 -27.98 -4.42
N GLU A 27 16.18 -27.07 -3.51
CA GLU A 27 17.58 -26.78 -3.19
C GLU A 27 17.70 -26.09 -1.82
N SER A 28 18.68 -26.54 -1.04
CA SER A 28 18.90 -26.18 0.37
C SER A 28 19.10 -24.68 0.58
N ALA A 29 18.24 -24.09 1.41
CA ALA A 29 18.48 -22.76 1.99
C ALA A 29 19.62 -22.83 3.00
N ALA A 30 20.71 -22.13 2.72
CA ALA A 30 21.66 -21.71 3.75
C ALA A 30 20.90 -21.05 4.90
N THR A 31 21.31 -21.30 6.14
CA THR A 31 20.73 -20.75 7.36
C THR A 31 20.80 -19.22 7.36
N GLN A 32 19.81 -18.58 6.73
CA GLN A 32 19.52 -17.17 6.88
C GLN A 32 19.01 -16.98 8.31
N GLY A 33 19.68 -16.13 9.09
CA GLY A 33 19.26 -15.83 10.45
C GLY A 33 17.77 -15.52 10.50
N VAL A 34 17.04 -16.20 11.39
CA VAL A 34 15.61 -15.98 11.61
C VAL A 34 15.43 -14.51 11.93
N CYS A 35 14.75 -13.80 11.05
CA CYS A 35 14.47 -12.40 11.25
C CYS A 35 13.24 -12.29 12.16
N ALA A 36 13.36 -11.59 13.28
CA ALA A 36 12.25 -11.35 14.19
C ALA A 36 11.67 -9.98 13.90
N THR A 37 10.43 -9.94 13.39
CA THR A 37 9.65 -8.71 13.30
C THR A 37 9.26 -8.22 14.70
N HIS A 38 9.19 -6.89 14.86
CA HIS A 38 8.71 -6.26 16.08
C HIS A 38 7.21 -5.88 16.03
N ASP A 39 6.49 -6.32 14.99
CA ASP A 39 5.08 -6.06 14.82
C ASP A 39 4.19 -6.91 15.74
N LEU A 40 3.00 -6.39 16.02
CA LEU A 40 1.96 -7.10 16.77
C LEU A 40 1.22 -8.08 15.84
N PRO A 41 0.72 -9.22 16.34
CA PRO A 41 0.06 -10.24 15.53
C PRO A 41 -1.30 -9.77 14.98
N ASN A 42 -1.70 -10.32 13.83
CA ASN A 42 -2.94 -10.02 13.13
C ASN A 42 -4.19 -10.31 13.99
N PRO A 43 -4.93 -9.27 14.42
CA PRO A 43 -6.08 -9.46 15.30
C PRO A 43 -7.36 -9.81 14.54
N LEU A 44 -7.31 -9.87 13.20
CA LEU A 44 -8.48 -9.96 12.33
C LEU A 44 -8.67 -11.34 11.68
N ALA A 45 -7.63 -12.18 11.66
CA ALA A 45 -7.65 -13.47 10.95
C ALA A 45 -8.81 -14.38 11.37
N GLU A 46 -9.16 -14.42 12.66
CA GLU A 46 -10.28 -15.22 13.16
C GLU A 46 -11.65 -14.59 12.85
N ARG A 47 -11.72 -13.25 12.78
CA ARG A 47 -12.98 -12.51 12.61
C ARG A 47 -13.41 -12.39 11.15
N PHE A 48 -12.45 -12.35 10.24
CA PHE A 48 -12.67 -12.22 8.80
C PHE A 48 -12.01 -13.38 8.05
N PRO A 49 -12.40 -14.64 8.32
CA PRO A 49 -11.65 -15.79 7.83
C PRO A 49 -11.71 -15.93 6.29
N ASN A 50 -12.70 -15.34 5.64
CA ASN A 50 -12.87 -15.37 4.18
C ASN A 50 -12.15 -14.24 3.45
N ASN A 51 -11.54 -13.29 4.17
CA ASN A 51 -10.76 -12.20 3.61
C ASN A 51 -9.27 -12.43 3.88
N ALA A 52 -8.42 -11.85 3.03
CA ALA A 52 -7.03 -11.70 3.42
C ALA A 52 -6.96 -10.59 4.46
N THR A 53 -6.37 -10.88 5.62
CA THR A 53 -6.12 -9.91 6.67
C THR A 53 -4.65 -9.95 7.07
N GLY A 54 -4.15 -8.86 7.61
CA GLY A 54 -2.78 -8.78 8.11
C GLY A 54 -2.55 -7.48 8.86
N VAL A 55 -1.28 -7.18 9.11
CA VAL A 55 -0.84 -5.91 9.69
C VAL A 55 0.08 -5.20 8.70
N LEU A 56 -0.14 -3.90 8.55
CA LEU A 56 0.74 -3.01 7.80
C LEU A 56 1.38 -2.02 8.75
N ASN A 57 2.65 -2.23 9.05
CA ASN A 57 3.48 -1.22 9.68
C ASN A 57 4.17 -0.40 8.58
N ALA A 58 3.86 0.89 8.52
CA ALA A 58 4.28 1.71 7.39
C ALA A 58 4.74 3.10 7.79
N THR A 59 5.69 3.63 7.03
CA THR A 59 5.86 5.07 6.85
C THR A 59 5.01 5.51 5.65
N LEU A 60 4.02 6.36 5.93
CA LEU A 60 3.19 7.01 4.92
C LEU A 60 3.62 8.47 4.80
N ALA A 61 4.02 8.93 3.62
CA ALA A 61 4.49 10.30 3.46
C ALA A 61 3.91 10.97 2.22
N ILE A 62 3.54 12.24 2.36
CA ILE A 62 2.98 13.03 1.26
C ILE A 62 4.07 13.88 0.65
N ILE A 63 4.26 13.74 -0.66
CA ILE A 63 5.18 14.57 -1.42
C ILE A 63 4.33 15.48 -2.32
N PRO A 64 4.37 16.80 -2.13
CA PRO A 64 3.75 17.72 -3.08
C PRO A 64 4.52 17.72 -4.39
N ILE A 65 3.82 17.47 -5.50
CA ILE A 65 4.37 17.67 -6.84
C ILE A 65 3.52 18.68 -7.61
N PRO A 66 4.08 19.41 -8.59
CA PRO A 66 3.27 20.25 -9.46
C PRO A 66 2.16 19.43 -10.12
N LEU A 67 0.94 19.96 -10.15
CA LEU A 67 -0.22 19.32 -10.75
C LEU A 67 0.04 18.99 -12.23
N GLU A 68 0.79 19.83 -12.93
CA GLU A 68 1.26 19.58 -14.30
C GLU A 68 2.15 18.33 -14.39
N THR A 69 3.02 18.11 -13.39
CA THR A 69 3.81 16.88 -13.29
C THR A 69 2.90 15.70 -13.04
N ALA A 70 1.94 15.79 -12.11
CA ALA A 70 0.97 14.73 -11.88
C ALA A 70 0.22 14.36 -13.17
N ARG A 71 -0.21 15.35 -13.95
CA ARG A 71 -0.89 15.15 -15.24
C ARG A 71 -0.05 14.47 -16.32
N ARG A 72 1.26 14.64 -16.31
CA ARG A 72 2.16 13.90 -17.21
C ARG A 72 2.35 12.45 -16.80
N LEU A 73 2.27 12.15 -15.50
CA LEU A 73 2.55 10.83 -14.96
C LEU A 73 1.30 9.94 -14.94
N ILE A 74 0.15 10.52 -14.55
CA ILE A 74 -1.13 9.81 -14.46
C ILE A 74 -1.70 9.61 -15.88
N PRO A 75 -2.22 8.41 -16.21
CA PRO A 75 -2.86 8.18 -17.50
C PRO A 75 -3.97 9.19 -17.79
N PRO A 76 -4.01 9.77 -19.00
CA PRO A 76 -4.82 10.96 -19.29
C PRO A 76 -6.33 10.74 -19.18
N GLN A 77 -6.79 9.49 -19.24
CA GLN A 77 -8.20 9.14 -19.08
C GLN A 77 -8.71 9.30 -17.64
N TYR A 78 -7.84 9.41 -16.63
CA TYR A 78 -8.25 9.55 -15.23
C TYR A 78 -8.27 11.01 -14.82
N GLY A 79 -9.44 11.48 -14.39
CA GLY A 79 -9.57 12.79 -13.75
C GLY A 79 -8.77 12.83 -12.44
N ILE A 80 -8.38 14.03 -11.98
CA ILE A 80 -7.95 14.21 -10.58
C ILE A 80 -8.98 15.09 -9.91
N LEU A 81 -9.43 14.65 -8.75
CA LEU A 81 -10.49 15.25 -7.97
C LEU A 81 -9.88 16.28 -7.01
N GLU A 82 -9.47 17.43 -7.54
CA GLU A 82 -8.84 18.47 -6.71
C GLU A 82 -9.70 18.92 -5.53
N ARG A 83 -11.02 19.00 -5.75
CA ARG A 83 -11.97 19.34 -4.69
C ARG A 83 -11.91 18.36 -3.52
N ALA A 84 -11.67 17.07 -3.79
CA ALA A 84 -11.65 16.03 -2.76
C ALA A 84 -10.46 16.21 -1.80
N TYR A 85 -9.24 16.34 -2.33
CA TYR A 85 -8.09 16.55 -1.44
C TYR A 85 -8.07 17.94 -0.83
N ARG A 86 -8.48 19.00 -1.54
CA ARG A 86 -8.56 20.35 -0.96
C ARG A 86 -9.60 20.46 0.15
N ALA A 87 -10.63 19.63 0.17
CA ALA A 87 -11.55 19.56 1.31
C ALA A 87 -10.88 19.00 2.58
N LEU A 88 -9.91 18.09 2.44
CA LEU A 88 -9.15 17.50 3.56
C LEU A 88 -7.96 18.37 4.00
N ILE A 89 -7.33 19.06 3.04
CA ILE A 89 -6.15 19.90 3.23
C ILE A 89 -6.34 21.25 2.51
N PRO A 90 -7.16 22.17 3.07
CA PRO A 90 -7.52 23.43 2.41
C PRO A 90 -6.33 24.35 2.14
N ASN A 91 -5.28 24.26 2.96
CA ASN A 91 -4.05 25.03 2.81
C ASN A 91 -2.98 24.31 1.95
N PHE A 92 -3.34 23.23 1.24
CA PHE A 92 -2.39 22.56 0.36
C PHE A 92 -1.95 23.51 -0.76
N PRO A 93 -0.64 23.58 -1.08
CA PRO A 93 -0.14 24.61 -1.99
C PRO A 93 -0.90 24.65 -3.33
N GLU A 94 -1.13 25.86 -3.82
CA GLU A 94 -1.78 26.07 -5.10
C GLU A 94 -0.99 25.41 -6.24
N GLY A 95 -1.70 24.82 -7.21
CA GLY A 95 -1.07 24.13 -8.33
C GLY A 95 -0.28 22.86 -7.96
N MET A 96 -0.39 22.35 -6.72
CA MET A 96 0.23 21.09 -6.31
C MET A 96 -0.79 19.95 -6.20
N TYR A 97 -0.27 18.73 -6.31
CA TYR A 97 -0.97 17.45 -6.13
C TYR A 97 -0.25 16.58 -5.07
N PRO A 98 -0.98 15.92 -4.15
CA PRO A 98 -0.38 15.09 -3.10
C PRO A 98 -0.15 13.66 -3.60
N ILE A 99 1.07 13.29 -3.97
CA ILE A 99 1.43 11.86 -4.09
C ILE A 99 1.68 11.30 -2.69
N MET A 100 1.41 10.01 -2.49
CA MET A 100 1.77 9.29 -1.28
C MET A 100 2.87 8.28 -1.58
N VAL A 101 3.95 8.29 -0.81
CA VAL A 101 4.85 7.13 -0.72
C VAL A 101 4.39 6.26 0.45
N GLN A 102 4.24 4.97 0.19
CA GLN A 102 3.94 3.97 1.21
C GLN A 102 5.10 2.99 1.27
N ALA A 103 5.90 3.09 2.33
CA ALA A 103 6.97 2.15 2.65
C ALA A 103 6.50 1.29 3.81
N ALA A 104 6.20 0.02 3.54
CA ALA A 104 5.51 -0.86 4.46
C ALA A 104 6.26 -2.17 4.68
N HIS A 105 6.11 -2.68 5.89
CA HIS A 105 6.29 -4.08 6.24
C HIS A 105 4.91 -4.70 6.43
N ASP A 106 4.63 -5.72 5.63
CA ASP A 106 3.40 -6.49 5.59
C ASP A 106 3.63 -7.75 6.43
N HIS A 107 2.89 -7.88 7.53
CA HIS A 107 3.10 -8.89 8.57
C HIS A 107 1.85 -9.73 8.85
N ASP A 108 2.07 -11.02 9.14
CA ASP A 108 1.05 -11.97 9.61
C ASP A 108 -0.19 -12.00 8.71
N ILE A 109 0.04 -12.10 7.41
CA ILE A 109 -1.01 -12.09 6.41
C ILE A 109 -1.63 -13.48 6.30
N GLN A 110 -2.94 -13.54 6.49
CA GLN A 110 -3.69 -14.79 6.52
C GLN A 110 -4.98 -14.68 5.71
N LEU A 111 -5.26 -15.73 4.96
CA LEU A 111 -6.58 -16.02 4.42
C LEU A 111 -7.07 -17.31 5.10
N ARG A 112 -7.61 -17.13 6.31
CA ARG A 112 -7.71 -18.18 7.33
C ARG A 112 -8.61 -19.35 6.91
N ALA A 113 -9.74 -19.09 6.26
CA ALA A 113 -10.70 -20.11 5.81
C ALA A 113 -10.10 -21.10 4.82
N TYR A 114 -9.02 -20.71 4.13
CA TYR A 114 -8.33 -21.52 3.13
C TYR A 114 -6.99 -22.05 3.64
N ASN A 115 -6.66 -21.81 4.92
CA ASN A 115 -5.38 -22.18 5.53
C ASN A 115 -4.16 -21.64 4.74
N ILE A 116 -4.30 -20.45 4.17
CA ILE A 116 -3.23 -19.75 3.44
C ILE A 116 -2.63 -18.72 4.38
N THR A 117 -1.31 -18.74 4.49
CA THR A 117 -0.50 -17.74 5.18
C THR A 117 0.56 -17.24 4.22
N THR A 118 0.73 -15.94 4.11
CA THR A 118 1.82 -15.33 3.35
C THR A 118 2.92 -14.97 4.33
N GLY A 119 4.16 -15.34 4.01
CA GLY A 119 5.31 -14.93 4.83
C GLY A 119 5.43 -13.40 4.85
N ASP A 120 6.05 -12.86 5.88
CA ASP A 120 6.25 -11.42 5.98
C ASP A 120 7.07 -10.88 4.80
N PHE A 121 6.77 -9.68 4.36
CA PHE A 121 7.52 -9.00 3.31
C PHE A 121 7.48 -7.50 3.47
N SER A 122 8.30 -6.80 2.70
CA SER A 122 8.29 -5.35 2.63
C SER A 122 7.99 -4.92 1.21
N ARG A 123 7.36 -3.76 1.09
CA ARG A 123 7.10 -3.12 -0.19
C ARG A 123 7.19 -1.61 -0.10
N VAL A 124 7.53 -1.00 -1.22
CA VAL A 124 7.52 0.46 -1.34
C VAL A 124 7.14 0.89 -2.75
N GLY A 125 6.33 1.93 -2.84
CA GLY A 125 5.92 2.51 -4.11
C GLY A 125 5.30 3.89 -3.95
N PHE A 126 5.07 4.54 -5.08
CA PHE A 126 4.34 5.80 -5.17
C PHE A 126 2.89 5.54 -5.56
N GLU A 127 1.98 6.16 -4.84
CA GLU A 127 0.54 6.11 -5.08
C GLU A 127 0.01 7.50 -5.40
N PHE A 128 -0.90 7.55 -6.37
CA PHE A 128 -1.53 8.75 -6.89
C PHE A 128 -3.02 8.71 -6.50
N PRO A 129 -3.41 9.31 -5.36
CA PRO A 129 -4.78 9.29 -4.85
C PRO A 129 -5.72 10.30 -5.53
N PHE A 130 -7.01 10.26 -5.17
CA PHE A 130 -8.03 11.20 -5.64
C PHE A 130 -8.22 11.18 -7.16
N LEU A 131 -8.14 10.00 -7.77
CA LEU A 131 -8.40 9.83 -9.20
C LEU A 131 -9.84 9.46 -9.48
N ASP A 132 -10.40 10.05 -10.52
CA ASP A 132 -11.72 9.73 -11.04
C ASP A 132 -11.60 8.62 -12.08
N LEU A 133 -11.55 7.38 -11.59
CA LEU A 133 -11.41 6.19 -12.42
C LEU A 133 -12.68 5.90 -13.23
N VAL A 134 -13.85 6.18 -12.65
CA VAL A 134 -15.17 5.80 -13.19
C VAL A 134 -15.91 6.95 -13.87
N GLY A 135 -15.32 8.15 -13.90
CA GLY A 135 -15.82 9.34 -14.60
C GLY A 135 -17.06 9.95 -13.95
N ASP A 136 -17.23 9.82 -12.63
CA ASP A 136 -18.41 10.32 -11.92
C ASP A 136 -18.18 11.66 -11.21
N GLY A 137 -16.93 12.13 -11.15
CA GLY A 137 -16.55 13.40 -10.54
C GLY A 137 -16.51 13.41 -9.01
N TYR A 138 -16.66 12.27 -8.32
CA TYR A 138 -16.61 12.22 -6.84
C TYR A 138 -16.02 10.96 -6.22
N SER A 139 -16.06 9.80 -6.89
CA SER A 139 -15.48 8.56 -6.36
C SER A 139 -13.96 8.59 -6.47
N SER A 140 -13.27 8.58 -5.33
CA SER A 140 -11.81 8.67 -5.29
C SER A 140 -11.15 7.30 -5.29
N PHE A 141 -10.29 7.07 -6.29
CA PHE A 141 -9.43 5.90 -6.40
C PHE A 141 -7.96 6.31 -6.24
N ARG A 142 -7.10 5.36 -5.87
CA ARG A 142 -5.64 5.54 -5.89
C ARG A 142 -4.99 4.67 -6.95
N TRP A 143 -4.13 5.28 -7.76
CA TRP A 143 -3.33 4.56 -8.75
C TRP A 143 -1.96 4.23 -8.18
N GLY A 144 -1.65 2.95 -8.08
CA GLY A 144 -0.35 2.43 -7.63
C GLY A 144 0.31 1.64 -8.76
N PRO A 145 1.00 2.29 -9.70
CA PRO A 145 1.44 1.62 -10.92
C PRO A 145 2.61 0.66 -10.76
N ALA A 146 3.46 0.90 -9.76
CA ALA A 146 4.69 0.16 -9.60
C ALA A 146 5.10 0.07 -8.13
N GLN A 147 5.72 -1.04 -7.75
CA GLN A 147 6.21 -1.29 -6.41
C GLN A 147 7.51 -2.11 -6.45
N LEU A 148 8.42 -1.80 -5.52
CA LEU A 148 9.47 -2.73 -5.11
C LEU A 148 8.87 -3.66 -4.04
N ILE A 149 9.09 -4.97 -4.15
CA ILE A 149 8.56 -5.98 -3.22
C ILE A 149 9.66 -7.01 -2.91
N THR A 150 9.67 -7.54 -1.68
CA THR A 150 10.66 -8.55 -1.24
C THR A 150 10.77 -9.68 -2.26
N ALA A 151 11.96 -9.86 -2.82
CA ALA A 151 12.20 -10.75 -3.95
C ALA A 151 11.89 -12.23 -3.69
N THR A 152 11.85 -12.65 -2.43
CA THR A 152 11.62 -14.04 -2.02
C THR A 152 10.17 -14.33 -1.62
N ASN A 153 9.24 -13.39 -1.86
CA ASN A 153 7.83 -13.57 -1.50
C ASN A 153 6.95 -13.73 -2.75
N ASP A 154 6.93 -14.94 -3.31
CA ASP A 154 6.24 -15.23 -4.58
C ASP A 154 4.75 -14.88 -4.55
N ILE A 155 4.08 -15.08 -3.40
CA ILE A 155 2.66 -14.75 -3.24
C ILE A 155 2.43 -13.25 -3.38
N ALA A 156 3.23 -12.41 -2.71
CA ALA A 156 3.12 -10.96 -2.80
C ALA A 156 3.47 -10.44 -4.21
N LEU A 157 4.51 -11.03 -4.82
CA LEU A 157 4.97 -10.69 -6.16
C LEU A 157 3.89 -10.96 -7.21
N GLU A 158 3.37 -12.18 -7.25
CA GLU A 158 2.34 -12.58 -8.22
C GLU A 158 0.99 -11.93 -7.91
N GLY A 159 0.62 -11.80 -6.63
CA GLY A 159 -0.59 -11.09 -6.21
C GLY A 159 -0.60 -9.65 -6.73
N SER A 160 0.52 -8.94 -6.61
CA SER A 160 0.63 -7.56 -7.11
C SER A 160 0.62 -7.50 -8.65
N ARG A 161 1.32 -8.42 -9.33
CA ARG A 161 1.31 -8.50 -10.82
C ARG A 161 -0.08 -8.78 -11.38
N ALA A 162 -0.90 -9.54 -10.66
CA ALA A 162 -2.25 -9.87 -11.09
C ALA A 162 -3.18 -8.64 -11.20
N TYR A 163 -2.89 -7.55 -10.48
CA TYR A 163 -3.57 -6.25 -10.63
C TYR A 163 -3.00 -5.37 -11.74
N GLY A 164 -1.94 -5.84 -12.43
CA GLY A 164 -1.22 -5.08 -13.44
C GLY A 164 -0.14 -4.14 -12.88
N THR A 165 0.23 -4.29 -11.60
CA THR A 165 1.31 -3.52 -10.99
C THR A 165 2.65 -3.94 -11.59
N ILE A 166 3.51 -2.98 -11.92
CA ILE A 166 4.89 -3.23 -12.31
C ILE A 166 5.68 -3.57 -11.04
N VAL A 167 6.13 -4.81 -10.93
CA VAL A 167 6.81 -5.31 -9.73
C VAL A 167 8.30 -5.49 -9.96
N SER A 168 9.10 -4.75 -9.20
CA SER A 168 10.55 -4.90 -9.15
C SER A 168 10.93 -5.77 -7.96
N LEU A 169 11.63 -6.88 -8.22
CA LEU A 169 12.19 -7.76 -7.19
C LEU A 169 13.22 -6.97 -6.39
N ALA A 170 13.06 -6.92 -5.06
CA ALA A 170 13.86 -6.04 -4.23
C ALA A 170 14.35 -6.68 -2.92
N GLU A 171 15.43 -6.11 -2.39
CA GLU A 171 15.89 -6.27 -1.01
C GLU A 171 15.61 -5.01 -0.20
N PHE A 172 15.53 -5.17 1.12
CA PHE A 172 15.12 -4.10 2.03
C PHE A 172 16.07 -3.92 3.22
N GLU A 173 16.25 -2.66 3.61
CA GLU A 173 16.97 -2.25 4.80
C GLU A 173 16.09 -1.33 5.67
N PRO A 174 15.67 -1.74 6.87
CA PRO A 174 15.85 -3.08 7.45
C PRO A 174 15.06 -4.15 6.70
N ARG A 175 15.47 -5.41 6.86
CA ARG A 175 14.90 -6.53 6.10
C ARG A 175 13.49 -6.91 6.58
N CYS A 176 13.18 -6.72 7.86
CA CYS A 176 12.02 -7.35 8.51
C CYS A 176 11.30 -6.41 9.48
N ASP A 177 11.48 -5.11 9.28
CA ASP A 177 10.80 -4.08 10.02
C ASP A 177 10.40 -2.97 9.04
N ALA A 178 9.41 -2.18 9.41
CA ALA A 178 8.98 -1.03 8.61
C ALA A 178 10.02 0.09 8.54
N TYR A 179 10.95 0.13 9.49
CA TYR A 179 12.08 1.06 9.54
C TYR A 179 13.01 0.71 10.71
N ARG A 180 14.29 1.05 10.60
CA ARG A 180 15.23 0.98 11.73
C ARG A 180 15.46 2.36 12.35
N ARG A 181 15.79 2.40 13.63
CA ARG A 181 16.26 3.63 14.29
C ARG A 181 17.75 3.88 13.97
N LEU A 182 18.08 5.07 13.52
CA LEU A 182 19.45 5.55 13.34
C LEU A 182 19.99 6.16 14.64
N ALA A 183 21.32 6.28 14.75
CA ALA A 183 21.99 6.83 15.93
C ALA A 183 21.59 8.29 16.25
N ASN A 184 21.19 9.06 15.24
CA ASN A 184 20.69 10.43 15.39
C ASN A 184 19.21 10.50 15.83
N GLY A 185 18.56 9.36 16.08
CA GLY A 185 17.16 9.28 16.46
C GLY A 185 16.18 9.29 15.28
N ALA A 186 16.62 9.52 14.04
CA ALA A 186 15.80 9.38 12.84
C ALA A 186 15.54 7.90 12.54
N THR A 187 14.60 7.64 11.64
CA THR A 187 14.23 6.31 11.17
C THR A 187 14.61 6.17 9.71
N TYR A 188 14.97 4.96 9.29
CA TYR A 188 15.47 4.66 7.95
C TYR A 188 14.78 3.44 7.37
N PHE A 189 14.40 3.55 6.09
CA PHE A 189 13.89 2.46 5.28
C PHE A 189 14.43 2.61 3.85
N LYS A 190 14.85 1.51 3.23
CA LYS A 190 15.23 1.48 1.81
C LYS A 190 14.82 0.17 1.16
N GLY A 191 14.20 0.26 -0.01
CA GLY A 191 14.05 -0.85 -0.94
C GLY A 191 14.95 -0.63 -2.16
N SER A 192 15.69 -1.65 -2.59
CA SER A 192 16.54 -1.62 -3.78
C SER A 192 16.25 -2.80 -4.69
N SER A 193 16.13 -2.57 -6.00
CA SER A 193 15.92 -3.66 -6.94
C SER A 193 17.17 -4.54 -7.04
N LEU A 194 16.96 -5.85 -7.16
CA LEU A 194 18.02 -6.82 -7.43
C LEU A 194 18.44 -6.87 -8.90
N THR A 195 17.64 -6.29 -9.81
CA THR A 195 17.80 -6.47 -11.26
C THR A 195 18.02 -5.15 -12.01
N SER A 196 17.88 -4.02 -11.33
CA SER A 196 18.01 -2.69 -11.91
C SER A 196 18.63 -1.73 -10.90
N SER A 197 18.88 -0.48 -11.31
CA SER A 197 19.33 0.56 -10.37
C SER A 197 18.19 1.21 -9.59
N GLU A 198 16.99 0.61 -9.61
CA GLU A 198 15.82 1.20 -8.96
C GLU A 198 15.90 1.13 -7.44
N PHE A 199 15.48 2.21 -6.79
CA PHE A 199 15.36 2.24 -5.33
C PHE A 199 14.37 3.29 -4.86
N VAL A 200 13.90 3.12 -3.63
CA VAL A 200 13.22 4.14 -2.83
C VAL A 200 13.79 4.10 -1.42
N GLU A 201 14.21 5.26 -0.91
CA GLU A 201 14.83 5.45 0.39
C GLU A 201 14.07 6.55 1.15
N LEU A 202 13.80 6.30 2.43
CA LEU A 202 13.16 7.24 3.36
C LEU A 202 14.06 7.39 4.59
N GLU A 203 14.33 8.64 4.96
CA GLU A 203 14.91 8.97 6.26
C GLU A 203 14.03 10.01 6.94
N MET A 204 13.48 9.64 8.10
CA MET A 204 12.38 10.36 8.74
C MET A 204 12.66 10.61 10.22
N ALA A 205 12.58 11.86 10.66
CA ALA A 205 12.67 12.23 12.06
C ALA A 205 11.26 12.42 12.66
N ARG A 206 11.06 11.97 13.90
CA ARG A 206 9.84 12.27 14.65
C ARG A 206 9.71 13.78 14.85
N LEU A 207 8.52 14.32 14.58
CA LEU A 207 8.21 15.71 14.90
C LEU A 207 8.09 15.89 16.42
N SER A 208 8.61 17.00 16.94
CA SER A 208 8.50 17.34 18.37
C SER A 208 7.05 17.55 18.82
N HIS A 209 6.17 17.97 17.91
CA HIS A 209 4.74 18.14 18.17
C HIS A 209 3.92 17.75 16.93
N PRO A 210 2.86 16.94 17.07
CA PRO A 210 1.96 16.60 15.96
C PRO A 210 1.41 17.77 15.14
N ALA A 211 1.16 18.92 15.76
CA ALA A 211 0.65 20.12 15.08
C ALA A 211 1.61 20.70 14.03
N LEU A 212 2.88 20.28 14.03
CA LEU A 212 3.86 20.68 13.01
C LEU A 212 3.71 19.90 11.70
N ASN A 213 2.91 18.83 11.68
CA ASN A 213 2.58 18.13 10.45
C ASN A 213 1.45 18.88 9.72
N PRO A 214 1.67 19.38 8.49
CA PRO A 214 0.62 20.05 7.73
C PRO A 214 -0.50 19.10 7.26
N TYR A 215 -0.29 17.79 7.39
CA TYR A 215 -1.21 16.76 6.93
C TYR A 215 -1.89 16.08 8.12
N PRO A 216 -3.23 16.20 8.27
CA PRO A 216 -3.96 15.55 9.34
C PRO A 216 -3.99 14.03 9.14
N LEU A 217 -4.15 13.27 10.23
CA LEU A 217 -4.30 11.81 10.15
C LEU A 217 -5.46 11.38 9.21
N GLU A 218 -6.54 12.17 9.19
CA GLU A 218 -7.69 11.91 8.30
C GLU A 218 -7.33 11.92 6.81
N LEU A 219 -6.30 12.67 6.39
CA LEU A 219 -5.81 12.59 5.01
C LEU A 219 -5.24 11.20 4.71
N PHE A 220 -4.40 10.67 5.61
CA PHE A 220 -3.78 9.36 5.46
C PHE A 220 -4.83 8.24 5.54
N LYS A 221 -5.79 8.34 6.47
CA LYS A 221 -6.93 7.42 6.57
C LYS A 221 -7.73 7.41 5.27
N ASN A 222 -8.03 8.58 4.71
CA ASN A 222 -8.77 8.69 3.47
C ASN A 222 -8.01 8.04 2.31
N ILE A 223 -6.77 8.47 2.05
CA ILE A 223 -5.96 7.96 0.93
C ILE A 223 -5.76 6.45 1.03
N THR A 224 -5.37 5.96 2.20
CA THR A 224 -5.07 4.52 2.39
C THR A 224 -6.30 3.63 2.40
N ASN A 225 -7.51 4.20 2.46
CA ASN A 225 -8.76 3.49 2.27
C ASN A 225 -9.44 3.83 0.92
N GLN A 226 -8.78 4.51 -0.01
CA GLN A 226 -9.27 4.58 -1.39
C GLN A 226 -9.02 3.24 -2.10
N PRO A 227 -9.95 2.76 -2.96
CA PRO A 227 -9.69 1.58 -3.79
C PRO A 227 -8.46 1.78 -4.67
N ALA A 228 -7.58 0.79 -4.67
CA ALA A 228 -6.33 0.82 -5.40
C ALA A 228 -6.48 0.13 -6.76
N PHE A 229 -5.79 0.65 -7.77
CA PHE A 229 -5.69 0.02 -9.09
C PHE A 229 -4.32 0.30 -9.73
N ALA A 230 -3.92 -0.54 -10.68
CA ALA A 230 -2.75 -0.28 -11.53
C ALA A 230 -3.15 -0.15 -13.01
N ASN A 231 -3.79 -1.18 -13.58
CA ASN A 231 -4.22 -1.19 -14.99
C ASN A 231 -5.72 -0.92 -15.20
N ALA A 232 -6.47 -0.69 -14.11
CA ALA A 232 -7.92 -0.47 -14.10
C ALA A 232 -8.81 -1.66 -14.52
N THR A 233 -8.28 -2.88 -14.65
CA THR A 233 -9.11 -4.08 -14.92
C THR A 233 -9.75 -4.63 -13.66
N SER A 234 -9.05 -4.52 -12.52
CA SER A 234 -9.51 -4.91 -11.21
C SER A 234 -9.03 -3.88 -10.18
N CYS A 235 -9.80 -3.74 -9.12
CA CYS A 235 -9.46 -2.91 -7.98
C CYS A 235 -9.23 -3.79 -6.75
N ASP A 236 -8.21 -3.42 -6.00
CA ASP A 236 -8.06 -3.85 -4.62
C ASP A 236 -8.79 -2.86 -3.71
N ASN A 237 -9.57 -3.38 -2.76
CA ASN A 237 -10.14 -2.60 -1.68
C ASN A 237 -9.61 -3.12 -0.33
N MET A 238 -8.35 -2.75 -0.05
CA MET A 238 -7.72 -2.91 1.26
C MET A 238 -8.19 -1.82 2.24
N ILE A 239 -8.91 -2.25 3.26
CA ILE A 239 -9.42 -1.42 4.35
C ILE A 239 -8.43 -1.45 5.51
N ARG A 240 -7.87 -0.30 5.89
CA ARG A 240 -6.97 -0.14 7.04
C ARG A 240 -7.70 0.46 8.23
N LEU A 241 -7.57 -0.17 9.40
CA LEU A 241 -8.23 0.25 10.63
C LEU A 241 -7.27 1.08 11.51
N PHE A 242 -7.64 2.34 11.76
CA PHE A 242 -6.82 3.30 12.53
C PHE A 242 -7.32 3.54 13.97
N ASN A 243 -8.37 2.83 14.39
CA ASN A 243 -8.92 2.90 15.74
C ASN A 243 -8.81 1.54 16.44
N THR A 244 -7.61 0.98 16.44
CA THR A 244 -7.31 -0.32 17.05
C THR A 244 -6.19 -0.17 18.07
N THR A 245 -5.98 -1.17 18.93
CA THR A 245 -4.87 -1.18 19.89
C THR A 245 -3.50 -0.98 19.23
N MET A 246 -3.36 -1.25 17.92
CA MET A 246 -2.14 -1.05 17.14
C MET A 246 -1.92 0.39 16.65
N SER A 247 -2.93 1.24 16.79
CA SER A 247 -2.99 2.60 16.22
C SER A 247 -3.53 3.65 17.21
N VAL A 248 -3.64 3.30 18.49
CA VAL A 248 -4.07 4.21 19.57
C VAL A 248 -3.15 4.07 20.79
N GLY A 249 -3.25 5.02 21.73
CA GLY A 249 -2.47 4.99 22.97
C GLY A 249 -0.96 5.01 22.70
N GLU A 250 -0.23 4.02 23.25
CA GLU A 250 1.22 3.89 23.06
C GLU A 250 1.64 3.58 21.61
N HIS A 251 0.72 3.05 20.81
CA HIS A 251 0.91 2.76 19.39
C HIS A 251 0.27 3.81 18.47
N ALA A 252 -0.08 4.98 19.02
CA ALA A 252 -0.66 6.06 18.24
C ALA A 252 0.26 6.48 17.07
N PRO A 253 -0.31 6.88 15.92
CA PRO A 253 0.44 7.30 14.75
C PRO A 253 1.49 8.38 15.09
N VAL A 254 2.73 8.15 14.66
CA VAL A 254 3.86 9.02 14.95
C VAL A 254 4.08 9.98 13.79
N PRO A 255 3.87 11.29 13.96
CA PRO A 255 4.09 12.25 12.89
C PRO A 255 5.60 12.42 12.65
N VAL A 256 5.99 12.40 11.38
CA VAL A 256 7.39 12.46 10.96
C VAL A 256 7.61 13.49 9.86
N ARG A 257 8.87 13.94 9.75
CA ARG A 257 9.36 14.82 8.71
C ARG A 257 10.75 14.36 8.29
N GLY A 258 11.05 14.43 7.00
CA GLY A 258 12.37 14.05 6.53
C GLY A 258 12.53 14.17 5.03
N ARG A 259 13.19 13.18 4.45
CA ARG A 259 13.52 13.14 3.02
C ARG A 259 13.13 11.81 2.40
N VAL A 260 12.78 11.88 1.12
CA VAL A 260 12.55 10.72 0.26
C VAL A 260 13.48 10.83 -0.94
N ARG A 261 14.22 9.77 -1.21
CA ARG A 261 15.10 9.66 -2.38
C ARG A 261 14.64 8.49 -3.22
N ALA A 262 14.59 8.66 -4.52
CA ALA A 262 14.16 7.57 -5.39
C ALA A 262 14.76 7.65 -6.79
N ARG A 263 14.93 6.45 -7.34
CA ARG A 263 15.00 6.20 -8.77
C ARG A 263 14.04 5.05 -9.04
N ALA A 264 12.76 5.33 -9.11
CA ALA A 264 11.74 4.29 -9.27
C ALA A 264 10.54 4.86 -10.04
N PHE A 265 9.75 3.97 -10.65
CA PHE A 265 8.58 4.36 -11.42
C PHE A 265 7.53 5.12 -10.59
N PRO A 266 6.92 6.21 -11.09
CA PRO A 266 7.06 6.82 -12.42
C PRO A 266 8.10 7.97 -12.48
N PHE A 267 8.97 8.09 -11.49
CA PHE A 267 10.02 9.12 -11.41
C PHE A 267 11.39 8.64 -11.90
N GLN A 268 11.43 7.49 -12.59
CA GLN A 268 12.64 6.93 -13.18
C GLN A 268 13.12 7.80 -14.35
N GLY A 269 14.38 8.17 -14.30
CA GLY A 269 15.06 8.95 -15.33
C GLY A 269 16.58 8.84 -15.15
N ALA A 270 17.36 9.60 -15.93
CA ALA A 270 18.82 9.56 -15.85
C ALA A 270 19.36 10.01 -14.47
N ALA A 271 18.60 10.82 -13.74
CA ALA A 271 18.97 11.34 -12.42
C ALA A 271 18.01 10.83 -11.34
N GLU A 272 18.59 10.63 -10.15
CA GLU A 272 17.86 10.43 -8.91
C GLU A 272 16.96 11.63 -8.59
N LYS A 273 15.78 11.37 -8.01
CA LYS A 273 14.92 12.39 -7.41
C LYS A 273 15.10 12.39 -5.90
N GLU A 274 15.20 13.59 -5.35
CA GLU A 274 15.19 13.83 -3.92
C GLU A 274 14.10 14.85 -3.60
N TRP A 275 13.27 14.50 -2.63
CA TRP A 275 12.33 15.42 -2.00
C TRP A 275 12.77 15.60 -0.56
N ALA A 276 13.22 16.81 -0.26
CA ALA A 276 13.41 17.26 1.12
C ALA A 276 12.10 17.79 1.68
N ASP A 277 12.03 17.87 3.00
CA ASP A 277 10.88 18.45 3.72
C ASP A 277 9.56 17.69 3.49
N VAL A 278 9.65 16.37 3.45
CA VAL A 278 8.50 15.48 3.27
C VAL A 278 7.90 15.18 4.64
N TYR A 279 6.59 15.37 4.77
CA TYR A 279 5.85 15.09 6.00
C TYR A 279 5.02 13.82 5.88
N GLY A 280 4.90 13.09 6.98
CA GLY A 280 4.28 11.78 7.00
C GLY A 280 3.86 11.32 8.38
N VAL A 281 3.46 10.06 8.44
CA VAL A 281 3.09 9.36 9.66
C VAL A 281 3.64 7.93 9.63
N GLN A 282 4.17 7.49 10.76
CA GLN A 282 4.54 6.09 11.02
C GLN A 282 3.45 5.44 11.85
N VAL A 283 2.88 4.34 11.36
CA VAL A 283 1.73 3.69 11.98
C VAL A 283 1.62 2.23 11.56
N ALA A 284 1.31 1.37 12.53
CA ALA A 284 0.85 0.01 12.30
C ALA A 284 -0.68 -0.03 12.29
N THR A 285 -1.26 -0.67 11.28
CA THR A 285 -2.72 -0.84 11.17
C THR A 285 -3.04 -2.25 10.73
N PRO A 286 -3.98 -2.95 11.37
CA PRO A 286 -4.53 -4.14 10.78
C PRO A 286 -5.37 -3.79 9.55
N PHE A 287 -5.45 -4.71 8.60
CA PHE A 287 -6.21 -4.52 7.36
C PHE A 287 -7.12 -5.70 7.03
N ILE A 288 -8.15 -5.39 6.23
CA ILE A 288 -9.04 -6.36 5.59
C ILE A 288 -8.99 -6.08 4.10
N GLU A 289 -8.62 -7.09 3.31
CA GLU A 289 -8.49 -6.95 1.87
C GLU A 289 -9.69 -7.60 1.16
N ASN A 290 -10.33 -6.83 0.28
CA ASN A 290 -11.34 -7.32 -0.65
C ASN A 290 -10.73 -7.31 -2.05
N ASN A 291 -10.29 -8.50 -2.47
CA ASN A 291 -9.48 -8.69 -3.65
C ASN A 291 -10.31 -8.82 -4.95
N TYR A 292 -9.69 -8.46 -6.08
CA TYR A 292 -10.20 -8.69 -7.44
C TYR A 292 -11.60 -8.13 -7.72
N LEU A 293 -11.91 -6.95 -7.15
CA LEU A 293 -13.20 -6.32 -7.37
C LEU A 293 -13.27 -5.65 -8.75
N ASP A 294 -14.44 -5.65 -9.38
CA ASP A 294 -14.71 -4.75 -10.49
C ASP A 294 -14.73 -3.32 -9.96
N CYS A 295 -13.77 -2.50 -10.41
CA CYS A 295 -13.62 -1.09 -10.01
C CYS A 295 -14.93 -0.29 -10.13
N ARG A 296 -15.80 -0.61 -11.09
CA ARG A 296 -17.07 0.09 -11.29
C ARG A 296 -18.05 -0.11 -10.13
N THR A 297 -17.97 -1.26 -9.45
CA THR A 297 -18.82 -1.56 -8.28
C THR A 297 -18.45 -0.75 -7.05
N LEU A 298 -17.27 -0.12 -7.05
CA LEU A 298 -16.78 0.75 -5.99
C LEU A 298 -17.14 2.23 -6.20
N ARG A 299 -18.06 2.52 -7.13
CA ARG A 299 -18.66 3.84 -7.26
C ARG A 299 -19.31 4.27 -5.94
N GLY A 300 -19.02 5.49 -5.52
CA GLY A 300 -19.52 6.11 -4.30
C GLY A 300 -18.90 5.55 -3.02
N TYR A 301 -17.88 4.70 -3.14
CA TYR A 301 -17.13 4.24 -2.00
C TYR A 301 -16.37 5.41 -1.36
N SER A 302 -16.65 5.67 -0.09
CA SER A 302 -16.09 6.79 0.68
C SER A 302 -15.06 6.33 1.71
N GLY A 303 -14.42 5.18 1.50
CA GLY A 303 -13.70 4.47 2.57
C GLY A 303 -14.69 3.81 3.53
N THR A 304 -14.29 3.60 4.77
CA THR A 304 -15.14 2.96 5.76
C THR A 304 -16.34 3.82 6.18
N GLY A 305 -17.42 3.73 5.40
CA GLY A 305 -18.72 4.32 5.67
C GLY A 305 -19.53 3.54 6.71
N GLY A 306 -19.03 3.39 7.95
CA GLY A 306 -19.79 2.76 9.03
C GLY A 306 -19.31 3.09 10.46
N PRO A 307 -20.14 2.84 11.50
CA PRO A 307 -19.87 3.22 12.89
C PRO A 307 -18.72 2.46 13.58
N GLY A 308 -17.96 1.65 12.85
CA GLY A 308 -16.87 0.83 13.38
C GLY A 308 -15.52 1.54 13.48
N ASP A 309 -15.42 2.79 13.03
CA ASP A 309 -14.17 3.57 12.97
C ASP A 309 -14.18 4.82 13.85
N SER A 310 -15.13 4.90 14.80
CA SER A 310 -15.17 5.87 15.90
C SER A 310 -14.83 5.20 17.22
#